data_AF-A0A497QTG4-F1
#
_entry.id   AF-A0A497QTG4-F1
#
_cell.length_a   1.000
_cell.length_b   1.000
_cell.length_c   1.000
_cell.angle_alpha   90.00
_cell.angle_beta   90.00
_cell.angle_gamma   90.00
#
_symmetry.space_group_name_H-M   'P 1'
#
loop_
_entity.id
_entity.type
_entity.pdbx_description
1 polymer ?
#
loop_
_entity_poly.entity_id
_entity_poly.type
_entity_poly.pdbx_seq_one_letter_code
_entity_poly.pdbx_strand_id
1 'polypeptide(L)'
;MPYEKGTRLPGERASKLWHLDVIQSDLVQKLVKKFEDDNYPSIPNNISWQELPPLEKPLSFVFAVDGSIQTIEYPTPPYKRIAFVKTALLRMHEYELSKIDKESPHPLALRDILSDCTLYHATVFPLRHIT
;
A
#
# COMPACT_ATOMS: atom_id res chain seq x y z
N MET A 1 -3.84 2.58 -17.54
CA MET A 1 -4.84 2.84 -18.59
C MET A 1 -5.23 1.50 -19.19
N PRO A 2 -6.53 1.18 -19.31
CA PRO A 2 -6.94 -0.02 -20.03
C PRO A 2 -6.47 0.05 -21.47
N TYR A 3 -5.97 -1.06 -22.00
CA TYR A 3 -5.41 -1.16 -23.35
C TYR A 3 -6.11 -2.28 -24.12
N GLU A 4 -6.25 -2.09 -25.43
CA GLU A 4 -6.90 -3.07 -26.28
C GLU A 4 -6.01 -4.30 -26.50
N LYS A 5 -6.66 -5.43 -26.76
CA LYS A 5 -5.99 -6.71 -26.94
C LYS A 5 -5.12 -6.67 -28.19
N GLY A 6 -3.81 -6.82 -27.99
CA GLY A 6 -2.85 -6.99 -29.08
C GLY A 6 -2.60 -8.46 -29.41
N THR A 7 -1.72 -8.71 -30.37
CA THR A 7 -1.25 -10.06 -30.74
C THR A 7 -0.39 -10.72 -29.67
N ARG A 8 0.22 -9.94 -28.76
CA ARG A 8 1.13 -10.44 -27.71
C ARG A 8 0.62 -10.28 -26.28
N LEU A 9 -0.37 -9.42 -26.04
CA LEU A 9 -0.91 -9.16 -24.71
C LEU A 9 -2.46 -9.22 -24.73
N PRO A 10 -3.08 -9.92 -23.77
CA PRO A 10 -4.53 -9.87 -23.61
C PRO A 10 -4.96 -8.44 -23.27
N GLY A 11 -6.05 -7.98 -23.88
CA GLY A 11 -6.54 -6.63 -23.64
C GLY A 11 -7.03 -6.49 -22.20
N GLU A 12 -6.71 -5.36 -21.59
CA GLU A 12 -7.05 -5.09 -20.19
C GLU A 12 -8.14 -4.01 -20.15
N ARG A 13 -9.28 -4.32 -19.53
CA ARG A 13 -10.35 -3.35 -19.27
C ARG A 13 -10.30 -2.93 -17.81
N ALA A 14 -10.33 -1.63 -17.56
CA ALA A 14 -10.47 -1.09 -16.21
C ALA A 14 -11.93 -1.30 -15.80
N SER A 15 -12.24 -2.47 -15.25
CA SER A 15 -13.57 -2.77 -14.75
C SER A 15 -13.82 -1.94 -13.49
N LYS A 16 -14.96 -1.23 -13.47
CA LYS A 16 -15.49 -0.54 -12.27
C LYS A 16 -15.73 -1.48 -11.09
N LEU A 17 -15.54 -2.79 -11.25
CA LEU A 17 -15.83 -3.83 -10.27
C LEU A 17 -14.58 -4.63 -9.84
N TRP A 18 -13.36 -4.22 -10.17
CA TRP A 18 -12.13 -4.94 -9.77
C TRP A 18 -11.97 -5.08 -8.25
N HIS A 19 -12.56 -4.19 -7.45
CA HIS A 19 -12.64 -4.34 -6.00
C HIS A 19 -13.55 -5.52 -5.57
N LEU A 20 -14.41 -6.03 -6.45
CA LEU A 20 -15.14 -7.27 -6.22
C LEU A 20 -14.23 -8.53 -6.29
N ASP A 21 -13.10 -8.48 -7.01
CA ASP A 21 -12.15 -9.59 -6.99
C ASP A 21 -11.43 -9.70 -5.64
N VAL A 22 -11.24 -8.56 -4.96
CA VAL A 22 -10.66 -8.50 -3.61
C VAL A 22 -11.57 -9.19 -2.59
N ILE A 23 -12.89 -9.03 -2.67
CA ILE A 23 -13.83 -9.73 -1.76
C ILE A 23 -13.95 -11.24 -2.07
N GLN A 24 -13.54 -11.67 -3.28
CA GLN A 24 -13.46 -13.08 -3.64
C GLN A 24 -12.16 -13.73 -3.15
N SER A 25 -11.16 -12.95 -2.73
CA SER A 25 -9.92 -13.49 -2.19
C SER A 25 -10.17 -14.28 -0.90
N ASP A 26 -9.72 -15.53 -0.86
CA ASP A 26 -9.80 -16.41 0.31
C ASP A 26 -9.26 -15.75 1.59
N LEU A 27 -8.15 -15.02 1.47
CA LEU A 27 -7.56 -14.28 2.59
C LEU A 27 -8.52 -13.21 3.13
N VAL A 28 -9.13 -12.41 2.25
CA VAL A 28 -10.04 -11.32 2.61
C VAL A 28 -11.30 -11.89 3.26
N GLN A 29 -11.87 -12.96 2.71
CA GLN A 29 -13.02 -13.64 3.32
C GLN A 29 -12.70 -14.20 4.71
N LYS A 30 -11.51 -14.77 4.92
CA LYS A 30 -11.07 -15.22 6.26
C LYS A 30 -10.94 -14.06 7.24
N LEU A 31 -10.43 -12.92 6.79
CA LEU A 31 -10.30 -11.72 7.63
C LEU A 31 -11.67 -11.14 7.99
N VAL A 32 -12.59 -11.05 7.04
CA VAL A 32 -13.97 -10.60 7.28
C VAL A 32 -14.66 -11.51 8.29
N LYS A 33 -14.58 -12.84 8.11
CA LYS A 33 -15.16 -13.79 9.08
C LYS A 33 -14.58 -13.65 10.49
N LYS A 34 -13.26 -13.43 10.61
CA LYS A 34 -12.62 -13.18 11.90
C LYS A 34 -13.00 -11.84 12.50
N PHE A 35 -13.25 -10.84 11.68
CA PHE A 35 -13.68 -9.51 12.11
C PHE A 35 -15.13 -9.54 12.63
N GLU A 36 -15.99 -10.35 12.02
CA GLU A 36 -17.38 -10.58 12.43
C GLU A 36 -17.52 -11.57 13.59
N ASP A 37 -16.44 -12.24 14.00
CA ASP A 37 -16.44 -13.17 15.13
C ASP A 37 -16.33 -12.39 16.46
N ASP A 38 -17.42 -12.34 17.21
CA ASP A 38 -17.50 -11.68 18.52
C ASP A 38 -16.79 -12.48 19.64
N ASN A 39 -16.19 -13.64 19.33
CA ASN A 39 -15.38 -14.39 20.28
C ASN A 39 -14.00 -13.75 20.43
N TYR A 40 -13.92 -12.75 21.30
CA TYR A 40 -12.64 -12.24 21.77
C TYR A 40 -11.96 -13.31 22.62
N PRO A 41 -10.76 -13.79 22.25
CA PRO A 41 -9.98 -14.59 23.19
C PRO A 41 -9.75 -13.74 24.45
N SER A 42 -9.98 -14.32 25.63
CA SER A 42 -9.66 -13.64 26.89
C SER A 42 -8.18 -13.30 26.87
N ILE A 43 -7.86 -12.02 26.73
CA ILE A 43 -6.47 -11.56 26.71
C ILE A 43 -5.91 -11.83 28.10
N PRO A 44 -4.91 -12.71 28.26
CA PRO A 44 -4.32 -12.95 29.56
C PRO A 44 -3.74 -11.64 30.08
N ASN A 45 -4.00 -11.28 31.34
CA ASN A 45 -3.39 -10.09 31.96
C ASN A 45 -1.85 -10.19 32.07
N ASN A 46 -1.28 -11.35 31.75
CA ASN A 46 0.15 -11.64 31.84
C ASN A 46 0.74 -11.87 30.44
N ILE A 47 0.77 -10.81 29.63
CA ILE A 47 1.50 -10.82 28.35
C ILE A 47 2.93 -10.38 28.65
N SER A 48 3.88 -11.30 28.52
CA SER A 48 5.30 -10.96 28.48
C SER A 48 5.71 -10.65 27.04
N TRP A 49 6.61 -9.67 26.89
CA TRP A 49 7.31 -9.46 25.63
C TRP A 49 8.01 -10.77 25.21
N GLN A 50 7.75 -11.23 24.00
CA GLN A 50 8.44 -12.38 23.42
C GLN A 50 9.38 -11.87 22.33
N GLU A 51 10.65 -12.25 22.43
CA GLU A 51 11.60 -11.98 21.36
C GLU A 51 11.25 -12.83 20.15
N LEU A 52 11.30 -12.21 18.97
CA LEU A 52 11.17 -12.95 17.73
C LEU A 52 12.39 -13.86 17.57
N PRO A 53 12.21 -15.11 17.11
CA PRO A 53 13.34 -15.97 16.81
C PRO A 53 14.23 -15.29 15.76
N PRO A 54 15.56 -15.44 15.86
CA PRO A 54 16.46 -14.85 14.87
C PRO A 54 16.15 -15.43 13.50
N LEU A 55 15.93 -14.56 12.50
CA LEU A 55 15.84 -15.01 11.12
C LEU A 55 17.18 -15.59 10.69
N GLU A 56 17.18 -16.82 10.17
CA GLU A 56 18.41 -17.45 9.63
C GLU A 56 18.97 -16.66 8.42
N LYS A 57 18.11 -15.99 7.65
CA LYS A 57 18.51 -15.15 6.51
C LYS A 57 17.64 -13.89 6.38
N PRO A 58 18.25 -12.71 6.24
CA PRO A 58 17.53 -11.47 5.92
C PRO A 58 16.93 -11.50 4.51
N LEU A 59 15.85 -10.74 4.32
CA LEU A 59 15.22 -10.56 3.03
C LEU A 59 16.09 -9.66 2.15
N SER A 60 16.51 -10.15 0.99
CA SER A 60 17.39 -9.38 0.09
C SER A 60 16.72 -8.13 -0.48
N PHE A 61 15.41 -8.19 -0.71
CA PHE A 61 14.61 -7.06 -1.20
C PHE A 61 13.44 -6.79 -0.26
N VAL A 62 13.27 -5.52 0.08
CA VAL A 62 12.13 -5.02 0.82
C VAL A 62 11.36 -4.06 -0.09
N PHE A 63 10.08 -4.34 -0.26
CA PHE A 63 9.14 -3.46 -0.94
C PHE A 63 8.22 -2.84 0.10
N ALA A 64 8.18 -1.52 0.15
CA ALA A 64 7.23 -0.79 0.97
C ALA A 64 6.37 0.07 0.04
N VAL A 65 5.07 0.11 0.30
CA VAL A 65 4.13 0.96 -0.44
C VAL A 65 3.45 1.84 0.57
N ASP A 66 3.45 3.14 0.28
CA ASP A 66 2.68 4.11 1.03
C ASP A 66 1.96 5.04 0.06
N GLY A 67 0.93 5.73 0.53
CA GLY A 67 0.19 6.68 -0.27
C GLY A 67 -0.76 7.54 0.54
N SER A 68 -1.14 8.65 -0.06
CA SER A 68 -2.11 9.58 0.51
C SER A 68 -3.19 9.94 -0.50
N ILE A 69 -4.37 10.26 0.03
CA ILE A 69 -5.51 10.73 -0.71
C ILE A 69 -6.00 12.04 -0.11
N GLN A 70 -6.16 13.05 -0.95
CA GLN A 70 -6.76 14.33 -0.59
C GLN A 70 -8.01 14.56 -1.43
N THR A 71 -9.16 14.63 -0.77
CA THR A 71 -10.42 14.98 -1.41
C THR A 71 -10.63 16.48 -1.41
N ILE A 72 -11.17 17.02 -2.50
CA ILE A 72 -11.63 18.41 -2.59
C ILE A 72 -13.09 18.38 -3.04
N GLU A 73 -13.94 19.04 -2.26
CA GLU A 73 -15.38 19.15 -2.53
C GLU A 73 -15.76 20.60 -2.79
N TYR A 74 -16.55 20.81 -3.83
CA TYR A 74 -17.10 22.11 -4.15
C TYR A 74 -18.21 22.43 -3.14
N PRO A 75 -18.20 23.62 -2.50
CA PRO A 75 -19.04 23.89 -1.33
C PRO A 75 -20.52 24.05 -1.65
N THR A 76 -20.89 24.23 -2.93
CA THR A 76 -22.27 24.43 -3.36
C THR A 76 -22.76 23.30 -4.26
N PRO A 77 -24.09 23.08 -4.37
CA PRO A 77 -24.66 22.14 -5.32
C PRO A 77 -24.10 22.34 -6.74
N PRO A 78 -23.78 21.26 -7.48
CA PRO A 78 -24.09 19.86 -7.19
C PRO A 78 -23.06 19.16 -6.27
N TYR A 79 -22.19 19.88 -5.55
CA TYR A 79 -21.13 19.29 -4.69
C TYR A 79 -20.16 18.41 -5.49
N LYS A 80 -19.52 19.02 -6.49
CA LYS A 80 -18.50 18.35 -7.31
C LYS A 80 -17.34 17.89 -6.42
N ARG A 81 -16.82 16.69 -6.65
CA ARG A 81 -15.75 16.13 -5.82
C ARG A 81 -14.66 15.46 -6.65
N ILE A 82 -13.42 15.88 -6.46
CA ILE A 82 -12.21 15.19 -6.95
C ILE A 82 -11.43 14.61 -5.77
N ALA A 83 -10.63 13.58 -6.04
CA ALA A 83 -9.59 13.16 -5.13
C ALA A 83 -8.23 13.15 -5.83
N PHE A 84 -7.24 13.79 -5.24
CA PHE A 84 -5.84 13.63 -5.62
C PHE A 84 -5.28 12.45 -4.84
N VAL A 85 -4.62 11.55 -5.55
CA VAL A 85 -3.96 10.38 -4.96
C VAL A 85 -2.49 10.44 -5.34
N LYS A 86 -1.63 10.23 -4.34
CA LYS A 86 -0.20 10.05 -4.53
C LYS A 86 0.22 8.76 -3.86
N THR A 87 0.93 7.90 -4.57
CA THR A 87 1.54 6.70 -4.02
C THR A 87 3.05 6.74 -4.22
N ALA A 88 3.76 6.08 -3.31
CA ALA A 88 5.18 5.86 -3.35
C ALA A 88 5.44 4.36 -3.15
N LEU A 89 6.11 3.75 -4.13
CA LEU A 89 6.68 2.43 -3.99
C LEU A 89 8.17 2.59 -3.69
N LEU A 90 8.60 2.06 -2.57
CA LEU A 90 9.99 1.96 -2.16
C LEU A 90 10.48 0.55 -2.42
N ARG A 91 11.58 0.42 -3.17
CA ARG A 91 12.30 -0.83 -3.35
C ARG A 91 13.71 -0.68 -2.80
N MET A 92 13.98 -1.33 -1.67
CA MET A 92 15.30 -1.29 -1.03
C MET A 92 15.96 -2.66 -1.06
N HIS A 93 17.27 -2.67 -1.26
CA HIS A 93 18.10 -3.87 -1.13
C HIS A 93 18.80 -3.85 0.23
N GLU A 94 18.93 -5.02 0.85
CA GLU A 94 19.57 -5.15 2.18
C GLU A 94 20.98 -4.52 2.20
N TYR A 95 21.75 -4.70 1.13
CA TYR A 95 23.08 -4.09 0.99
C TYR A 95 23.06 -2.56 1.13
N GLU A 96 22.10 -1.86 0.52
CA GLU A 96 22.01 -0.40 0.63
C GLU A 96 21.62 0.03 2.05
N LEU A 97 20.70 -0.72 2.68
CA LEU A 97 20.32 -0.49 4.09
C LEU A 97 21.48 -0.75 5.06
N SER A 98 22.36 -1.70 4.74
CA SER A 98 23.53 -2.03 5.57
C SER A 98 24.57 -0.91 5.65
N LYS A 99 24.53 0.03 4.70
CA LYS A 99 25.42 1.22 4.69
C LYS A 99 24.95 2.33 5.62
N ILE A 100 23.71 2.25 6.12
CA ILE A 100 23.13 3.24 7.03
C ILE A 100 23.38 2.80 8.47
N ASP A 101 23.86 3.72 9.31
CA ASP A 101 23.88 3.50 10.76
C ASP A 101 22.45 3.34 11.29
N LYS A 102 22.17 2.18 11.90
CA LYS A 102 20.83 1.83 12.41
C LYS A 102 20.47 2.62 13.68
N GLU A 103 21.46 3.03 14.45
CA GLU A 103 21.25 3.74 15.72
C GLU A 103 21.21 5.26 15.51
N SER A 104 22.00 5.78 14.57
CA SER A 104 22.03 7.21 14.24
C SER A 104 22.10 7.47 12.72
N PRO A 105 20.99 7.23 11.99
CA PRO A 105 21.01 7.34 10.54
C PRO A 105 21.18 8.79 10.09
N HIS A 106 22.22 9.06 9.29
CA HIS A 106 22.46 10.40 8.76
C HIS A 106 21.36 10.80 7.74
N PRO A 107 20.61 11.90 7.95
CA PRO A 107 19.44 12.25 7.12
C PRO A 107 19.73 12.38 5.62
N LEU A 108 20.90 12.91 5.25
CA LEU A 108 21.27 13.04 3.84
C LEU A 108 21.56 11.68 3.18
N ALA A 109 22.19 10.74 3.92
CA ALA A 109 22.48 9.41 3.40
C ALA A 109 21.19 8.61 3.19
N LEU A 110 20.23 8.74 4.12
CA LEU A 110 18.87 8.22 3.96
C LEU A 110 18.19 8.80 2.72
N ARG A 111 18.21 10.13 2.56
CA ARG A 111 17.58 10.79 1.41
C ARG A 111 18.15 10.28 0.09
N ASP A 112 19.46 10.15 0.00
CA ASP A 112 20.14 9.76 -1.25
C ASP A 112 19.86 8.28 -1.60
N ILE A 113 19.77 7.38 -0.61
CA ILE A 113 19.32 5.99 -0.82
C ILE A 113 17.84 5.96 -1.25
N LEU A 114 16.99 6.77 -0.61
CA LEU A 114 15.56 6.80 -0.92
C LEU A 114 15.27 7.42 -2.31
N SER A 115 16.05 8.39 -2.78
CA SER A 115 15.84 9.00 -4.09
C SER A 115 15.98 8.01 -5.24
N ASP A 116 16.88 7.03 -5.12
CA ASP A 116 17.09 6.00 -6.15
C ASP A 116 16.15 4.80 -6.00
N CYS A 117 15.55 4.65 -4.82
CA CYS A 117 14.67 3.53 -4.46
C CYS A 117 13.17 3.84 -4.63
N THR A 118 12.79 5.07 -4.98
CA THR A 118 11.39 5.52 -5.00
C THR A 118 10.79 5.59 -6.40
N LEU A 119 9.63 4.95 -6.56
CA LEU A 119 8.74 5.14 -7.70
C LEU A 119 7.48 5.87 -7.22
N TYR A 120 7.26 7.06 -7.74
CA TYR A 120 6.07 7.85 -7.43
C TYR A 120 5.02 7.71 -8.52
N HIS A 121 3.77 7.57 -8.11
CA HIS A 121 2.63 7.70 -9.02
C HIS A 121 1.64 8.71 -8.45
N ALA A 122 1.17 9.63 -9.29
CA ALA A 122 0.15 10.60 -8.93
C ALA A 122 -1.00 10.51 -9.93
N THR A 123 -2.22 10.52 -9.42
CA THR A 123 -3.43 10.44 -10.22
C THR A 123 -4.57 11.22 -9.58
N VAL A 124 -5.64 11.44 -10.35
CA VAL A 124 -6.85 12.12 -9.89
C VAL A 124 -8.06 11.22 -10.15
N PHE A 125 -8.87 11.01 -9.12
CA PHE A 125 -10.14 10.28 -9.25
C PHE A 125 -11.31 11.25 -9.38
N PRO A 126 -12.12 11.14 -10.46
CA PRO A 126 -13.39 11.86 -10.56
C PRO A 126 -14.40 11.18 -9.63
N LEU A 127 -14.67 11.76 -8.45
CA LEU A 127 -15.53 11.13 -7.46
C LEU A 127 -17.01 11.44 -7.67
N ARG A 128 -17.39 12.70 -7.83
CA ARG A 128 -18.81 13.10 -7.91
C ARG A 128 -19.02 14.29 -8.85
N HIS A 129 -19.94 14.17 -9.81
CA HIS A 129 -20.32 15.22 -10.76
C HIS A 129 -19.16 15.81 -11.57
N ILE A 130 -18.23 14.93 -11.97
CA ILE A 130 -17.08 15.25 -12.81
C ILE A 130 -17.08 14.24 -13.96
N THR A 131 -17.30 14.76 -15.17
CA THR A 131 -17.31 14.05 -16.45
C THR A 131 -16.08 14.42 -17.25
#